data_AF-A0A933CC18-F1
#
_entry.id   AF-A0A933CC18-F1
#
_cell.length_a   1.000
_cell.length_b   1.000
_cell.length_c   1.000
_cell.angle_alpha   90.00
_cell.angle_beta   90.00
_cell.angle_gamma   90.00
#
_symmetry.space_group_name_H-M   'P 1'
#
loop_
_entity.id
_entity.type
_entity.pdbx_description
1 polymer ?
#
loop_
_entity_poly.entity_id
_entity_poly.type
_entity_poly.pdbx_seq_one_letter_code
_entity_poly.pdbx_strand_id
1 'polypeptide(L)'
;MTVGSAILVGVHALVAWIAIEIFVNLAHGLSRASYVFWHYVVVVATFALVFGVYVRFFETEPPFTVTATSMGFVLAFEFIVFRFLYSGERWFLNWVDWILPLFLATTTIYVVVYLW
;
A
#
# COMPACT_ATOMS: atom_id res chain seq x y z
N MET A 1 15.48 9.57 -10.34
CA MET A 1 14.04 9.87 -10.40
C MET A 1 13.75 11.30 -10.80
N THR A 2 13.11 11.47 -11.96
CA THR A 2 12.52 12.75 -12.37
C THR A 2 11.22 13.04 -11.60
N VAL A 3 10.75 14.30 -11.62
CA VAL A 3 9.46 14.66 -11.02
C VAL A 3 8.31 13.87 -11.64
N GLY A 4 8.34 13.66 -12.97
CA GLY A 4 7.33 12.86 -13.67
C GLY A 4 7.29 11.41 -13.19
N SER A 5 8.46 10.78 -13.06
CA SER A 5 8.57 9.41 -12.53
C SER A 5 8.06 9.32 -11.09
N ALA A 6 8.35 10.32 -10.25
CA ALA A 6 7.88 10.35 -8.85
C ALA A 6 6.35 10.45 -8.77
N ILE A 7 5.73 11.30 -9.60
CA ILE A 7 4.28 11.42 -9.67
C ILE A 7 3.65 10.10 -10.13
N LEU A 8 4.22 9.44 -11.15
CA LEU A 8 3.73 8.15 -11.62
C LEU A 8 3.77 7.09 -10.51
N VAL A 9 4.88 6.99 -9.78
CA VAL A 9 5.00 6.09 -8.62
C VAL A 9 3.96 6.44 -7.55
N GLY A 10 3.78 7.73 -7.26
CA GLY A 10 2.78 8.20 -6.29
C GLY A 10 1.34 7.87 -6.70
N VAL A 11 1.00 7.97 -7.98
CA VAL A 11 -0.34 7.57 -8.50
C VAL A 11 -0.57 6.08 -8.32
N HIS A 12 0.42 5.23 -8.60
CA HIS A 12 0.30 3.79 -8.38
C HIS A 12 0.17 3.46 -6.89
N ALA A 13 0.97 4.12 -6.04
CA ALA A 13 0.83 4.00 -4.59
C ALA A 13 -0.57 4.41 -4.10
N LEU A 14 -1.14 5.49 -4.65
CA LEU A 14 -2.49 5.95 -4.32
C LEU A 14 -3.55 4.94 -4.75
N VAL A 15 -3.46 4.39 -5.97
CA VAL A 15 -4.39 3.38 -6.47
C VAL A 15 -4.35 2.13 -5.61
N ALA A 16 -3.15 1.65 -5.26
CA ALA A 16 -2.98 0.52 -4.36
C ALA A 16 -3.61 0.82 -2.99
N TRP A 17 -3.31 1.98 -2.41
CA TRP A 17 -3.85 2.40 -1.13
C TRP A 17 -5.39 2.47 -1.13
N ILE A 18 -6.01 3.09 -2.15
CA ILE A 18 -7.47 3.16 -2.29
C ILE A 18 -8.07 1.74 -2.34
N ALA A 19 -7.45 0.81 -3.08
CA ALA A 19 -7.95 -0.55 -3.17
C ALA A 19 -7.91 -1.28 -1.81
N ILE A 20 -6.87 -1.05 -0.98
CA ILE A 20 -6.82 -1.56 0.39
C ILE A 20 -7.94 -0.95 1.24
N GLU A 21 -8.14 0.37 1.16
CA GLU A 21 -9.19 1.04 1.92
C GLU A 21 -10.60 0.58 1.55
N ILE A 22 -10.85 0.30 0.26
CA ILE A 22 -12.11 -0.31 -0.17
C ILE A 22 -12.28 -1.67 0.50
N PHE A 23 -11.25 -2.51 0.53
CA PHE A 23 -11.31 -3.80 1.22
C PHE A 23 -11.58 -3.63 2.73
N VAL A 24 -10.84 -2.76 3.42
CA VAL A 24 -11.03 -2.47 4.85
C VAL A 24 -12.47 -2.01 5.11
N ASN A 25 -13.02 -1.21 4.21
CA ASN A 25 -14.40 -0.72 4.28
C ASN A 25 -15.47 -1.73 3.82
N LEU A 26 -15.12 -2.93 3.37
CA LEU A 26 -16.07 -3.99 3.06
C LEU A 26 -15.94 -5.17 4.04
N ALA A 27 -14.79 -5.30 4.68
CA ALA A 27 -14.42 -6.42 5.53
C ALA A 27 -14.83 -6.26 7.00
N HIS A 28 -15.61 -5.23 7.39
CA HIS A 28 -15.96 -4.99 8.81
C HIS A 28 -16.78 -6.12 9.45
N GLY A 29 -17.51 -6.88 8.63
CA GLY A 29 -18.31 -8.01 9.09
C GLY A 29 -17.52 -9.31 9.34
N LEU A 30 -16.22 -9.34 9.03
CA LEU A 30 -15.39 -10.54 9.20
C LEU A 30 -15.01 -10.75 10.67
N SER A 31 -14.82 -12.02 11.05
CA SER A 31 -14.15 -12.34 12.31
C SER A 31 -12.73 -11.77 12.30
N ARG A 32 -12.19 -11.42 13.47
CA ARG A 32 -10.88 -10.76 13.57
C ARG A 32 -9.75 -11.53 12.87
N ALA A 33 -9.69 -12.85 13.07
CA ALA A 33 -8.67 -13.69 12.44
C ALA A 33 -8.80 -13.70 10.90
N SER A 34 -10.03 -13.79 10.41
CA SER A 34 -10.33 -13.75 8.97
C SER A 34 -9.97 -12.39 8.37
N TYR A 35 -10.34 -11.29 9.03
CA TYR A 35 -9.99 -9.94 8.63
C TYR A 35 -8.48 -9.77 8.48
N VAL A 36 -7.71 -10.16 9.51
CA VAL A 36 -6.24 -10.01 9.50
C VAL A 36 -5.62 -10.82 8.36
N PHE A 37 -6.04 -12.08 8.20
CA PHE A 37 -5.55 -12.94 7.11
C PHE A 37 -5.82 -12.32 5.74
N TRP A 38 -7.08 -11.95 5.47
CA TRP A 38 -7.47 -11.38 4.18
C TRP A 38 -6.84 -10.02 3.94
N HIS A 39 -6.66 -9.20 4.98
CA HIS A 39 -5.97 -7.92 4.86
C HIS A 39 -4.54 -8.12 4.34
N TYR A 40 -3.78 -9.06 4.89
CA TYR A 40 -2.41 -9.33 4.45
C TYR A 40 -2.36 -9.84 3.01
N VAL A 41 -3.27 -10.75 2.65
CA VAL A 41 -3.40 -11.25 1.27
C VAL A 41 -3.71 -10.11 0.30
N VAL A 42 -4.66 -9.24 0.64
CA VAL A 42 -5.08 -8.11 -0.20
C VAL A 42 -3.98 -7.06 -0.33
N VAL A 43 -3.21 -6.80 0.73
CA VAL A 43 -2.03 -5.91 0.68
C VAL A 43 -1.01 -6.44 -0.31
N VAL A 44 -0.58 -7.69 -0.17
CA VAL A 44 0.40 -8.29 -1.08
C VAL A 44 -0.12 -8.33 -2.51
N ALA A 45 -1.34 -8.83 -2.73
CA ALA A 45 -1.92 -8.95 -4.06
C ALA A 45 -2.07 -7.60 -4.75
N THR A 46 -2.61 -6.59 -4.05
CA THR A 46 -2.84 -5.26 -4.60
C THR A 46 -1.53 -4.58 -4.98
N PHE A 47 -0.56 -4.53 -4.05
CA PHE A 47 0.74 -3.91 -4.35
C PHE A 47 1.48 -4.67 -5.45
N ALA A 48 1.41 -6.00 -5.47
CA ALA A 48 2.04 -6.79 -6.53
C ALA A 48 1.43 -6.52 -7.90
N LEU A 49 0.10 -6.47 -8.00
CA LEU A 49 -0.60 -6.21 -9.26
C LEU A 49 -0.36 -4.79 -9.75
N VAL A 50 -0.53 -3.79 -8.88
CA VAL A 50 -0.41 -2.38 -9.25
C VAL A 50 1.03 -2.05 -9.65
N PHE A 51 2.03 -2.51 -8.87
CA PHE A 51 3.42 -2.28 -9.25
C PHE A 51 3.89 -3.21 -10.38
N GLY A 52 3.26 -4.37 -10.57
CA GLY A 52 3.45 -5.21 -11.75
C GLY A 52 3.03 -4.50 -13.03
N VAL A 53 1.91 -3.75 -12.99
CA VAL A 53 1.50 -2.87 -14.09
C VAL A 53 2.50 -1.73 -14.27
N TYR A 54 2.93 -1.08 -13.18
CA TYR A 54 3.93 -0.01 -13.25
C TYR A 54 5.20 -0.44 -13.98
N VAL A 55 5.83 -1.55 -13.57
CA VAL A 55 7.08 -2.03 -14.19
C VAL A 55 6.89 -2.56 -15.61
N ARG A 56 5.67 -2.98 -15.97
CA ARG A 56 5.37 -3.50 -17.31
C ARG A 56 5.27 -2.39 -18.36
N PHE A 57 4.80 -1.21 -17.98
CA PHE A 57 4.43 -0.13 -18.91
C PHE A 57 5.28 1.13 -18.81
N PHE A 58 6.08 1.30 -17.75
CA PHE A 58 6.90 2.49 -17.53
C PHE A 58 8.38 2.13 -17.35
N GLU A 59 9.26 3.07 -17.64
CA GLU A 59 10.69 2.92 -17.36
C GLU A 59 10.92 2.82 -15.84
N THR A 60 11.58 1.75 -15.43
CA THR A 60 11.85 1.43 -14.03
C THR A 60 13.07 2.15 -13.51
N GLU A 61 12.88 2.92 -12.45
CA GLU A 61 13.95 3.44 -11.61
C GLU A 61 14.46 2.34 -10.66
N PRO A 62 15.61 2.53 -9.97
CA PRO A 62 16.13 1.52 -9.05
C PRO A 62 15.10 1.07 -8.00
N PRO A 63 15.02 -0.23 -7.65
CA PRO A 63 13.98 -0.77 -6.76
C PRO A 63 13.87 -0.04 -5.42
N PHE A 64 15.00 0.32 -4.82
CA PHE A 64 15.04 1.09 -3.58
C PHE A 64 14.33 2.45 -3.73
N THR A 65 14.59 3.16 -4.83
CA THR A 65 14.04 4.49 -5.07
C THR A 65 12.54 4.43 -5.30
N VAL A 66 12.05 3.49 -6.11
CA VAL A 66 10.61 3.29 -6.34
C VAL A 66 9.91 2.95 -5.02
N THR A 67 10.48 2.02 -4.25
CA THR A 67 9.93 1.59 -2.96
C THR A 67 9.87 2.74 -1.95
N ALA A 68 10.98 3.47 -1.77
CA ALA A 68 11.05 4.58 -0.82
C ALA A 68 10.07 5.70 -1.18
N THR A 69 9.98 6.07 -2.46
CA THR A 69 9.01 7.07 -2.94
C THR A 69 7.58 6.60 -2.75
N SER A 70 7.27 5.34 -3.07
CA SER A 70 5.94 4.75 -2.88
C SER A 70 5.51 4.80 -1.42
N MET A 71 6.38 4.38 -0.50
CA MET A 71 6.09 4.40 0.93
C MET A 71 5.98 5.83 1.47
N GLY A 72 6.77 6.77 0.96
CA GLY A 72 6.60 8.19 1.26
C GLY A 72 5.20 8.71 0.90
N PHE A 73 4.68 8.33 -0.28
CA PHE A 73 3.32 8.66 -0.69
C PHE A 73 2.26 7.96 0.15
N VAL A 74 2.39 6.65 0.40
CA VAL A 74 1.45 5.90 1.26
C VAL A 74 1.35 6.54 2.63
N LEU A 75 2.49 6.86 3.27
CA LEU A 75 2.50 7.53 4.57
C LEU A 75 1.88 8.93 4.52
N ALA A 76 2.07 9.68 3.42
CA ALA A 76 1.45 10.99 3.25
C ALA A 76 -0.08 10.86 3.09
N PHE A 77 -0.56 9.90 2.29
CA PHE A 77 -1.99 9.65 2.11
C PHE A 77 -2.64 9.20 3.42
N GLU A 78 -2.01 8.24 4.10
CA GLU A 78 -2.39 7.82 5.45
C GLU A 78 -2.49 9.04 6.35
N PHE A 79 -1.43 9.84 6.51
CA PHE A 79 -1.45 10.98 7.41
C PHE A 79 -2.57 11.99 7.11
N ILE A 80 -2.82 12.28 5.83
CA ILE A 80 -3.90 13.19 5.41
C ILE A 80 -5.27 12.60 5.75
N VAL A 81 -5.50 11.33 5.44
CA VAL A 81 -6.81 10.69 5.59
C VAL A 81 -7.07 10.22 7.01
N PHE A 82 -6.01 9.89 7.77
CA PHE A 82 -6.08 9.40 9.14
C PHE A 82 -6.85 10.37 10.04
N ARG A 83 -6.64 11.68 9.80
CA ARG A 83 -7.36 12.76 10.48
C ARG A 83 -8.87 12.71 10.30
N PHE A 84 -9.37 12.17 9.19
CA PHE A 84 -10.78 12.19 8.82
C PHE A 84 -11.50 10.85 9.05
N LEU A 85 -10.82 9.70 8.87
CA LEU A 85 -11.47 8.38 8.96
C LEU A 85 -11.41 7.73 10.35
N TYR A 86 -10.45 8.11 11.20
CA TYR A 86 -10.16 7.39 12.46
C TYR A 86 -10.64 8.12 13.73
N SER A 87 -11.52 9.12 13.60
CA SER A 87 -12.03 9.92 14.72
C SER A 87 -13.09 9.22 15.59
N GLY A 88 -13.55 8.01 15.23
CA GLY A 88 -14.51 7.21 16.00
C GLY A 88 -14.03 5.77 16.16
N GLU A 89 -13.81 5.36 17.41
CA GLU A 89 -13.50 4.00 17.89
C GLU A 89 -12.71 3.09 16.93
N ARG A 90 -11.40 3.30 16.79
CA ARG A 90 -10.51 2.33 16.11
C ARG A 90 -9.26 1.95 16.91
N TRP A 91 -9.43 1.72 18.21
CA TRP A 91 -8.42 1.06 19.05
C TRP A 91 -8.05 -0.36 18.58
N PHE A 92 -8.76 -0.91 17.58
CA PHE A 92 -8.56 -2.24 17.00
C PHE A 92 -7.53 -2.33 15.87
N LEU A 93 -6.92 -1.21 15.45
CA LEU A 93 -5.68 -1.23 14.69
C LEU A 93 -4.52 -1.10 15.67
N ASN A 94 -4.10 -2.22 16.25
CA ASN A 94 -2.87 -2.26 17.01
C ASN A 94 -1.70 -1.91 16.08
N TRP A 95 -0.56 -1.49 16.64
CA TRP A 95 0.67 -1.26 15.88
C TRP A 95 1.02 -2.41 14.92
N VAL A 96 0.66 -3.65 15.28
CA VAL A 96 0.84 -4.85 14.44
C VAL A 96 -0.01 -4.83 13.16
N ASP A 97 -1.25 -4.35 13.25
CA ASP A 97 -2.17 -4.26 12.10
C ASP A 97 -1.78 -3.15 11.11
N TRP A 98 -0.81 -2.31 11.49
CA TRP A 98 -0.30 -1.24 10.66
C TRP A 98 1.13 -1.51 10.17
N ILE A 99 2.04 -1.92 11.07
CA ILE A 99 3.45 -2.19 10.76
C ILE A 99 3.57 -3.38 9.81
N LEU A 100 2.84 -4.47 10.05
CA LEU A 100 3.00 -5.67 9.22
C LEU A 100 2.48 -5.44 7.79
N PRO A 101 1.30 -4.84 7.55
CA PRO A 101 0.90 -4.42 6.21
C PRO A 101 1.90 -3.47 5.54
N LEU A 102 2.45 -2.50 6.27
CA LEU A 102 3.45 -1.58 5.71
C LEU A 102 4.72 -2.33 5.29
N PHE A 103 5.18 -3.29 6.11
CA PHE A 103 6.31 -4.16 5.78
C PHE A 103 6.02 -5.03 4.55
N LEU A 104 4.82 -5.63 4.48
CA LEU A 104 4.41 -6.46 3.35
C LEU A 104 4.32 -5.62 2.06
N ALA A 105 3.72 -4.43 2.10
CA ALA A 105 3.66 -3.52 0.97
C ALA A 105 5.07 -3.11 0.49
N THR A 106 5.92 -2.67 1.43
CA THR A 106 7.31 -2.29 1.14
C THR A 106 8.09 -3.43 0.47
N THR A 107 8.02 -4.63 1.06
CA THR A 107 8.72 -5.81 0.55
C THR A 107 8.17 -6.23 -0.81
N THR A 108 6.86 -6.20 -0.97
CA THR A 108 6.20 -6.57 -2.23
C THR A 108 6.61 -5.64 -3.36
N ILE A 109 6.57 -4.32 -3.15
CA ILE A 109 7.00 -3.35 -4.16
C ILE A 109 8.46 -3.60 -4.52
N TYR A 110 9.34 -3.73 -3.51
CA TYR A 110 10.76 -3.94 -3.75
C TYR A 110 11.01 -5.20 -4.58
N VAL A 111 10.39 -6.32 -4.21
CA VAL A 111 10.53 -7.60 -4.92
C VAL A 111 10.00 -7.50 -6.35
N VAL A 112 8.81 -6.92 -6.56
CA VAL A 112 8.24 -6.77 -7.90
C VAL A 112 9.11 -5.91 -8.79
N VAL A 113 9.64 -4.80 -8.27
CA VAL A 113 10.53 -3.91 -9.04
C VAL A 113 11.91 -4.51 -9.23
N TYR A 114 12.38 -5.36 -8.32
CA TYR A 114 13.69 -6.02 -8.45
C TYR A 114 13.69 -7.18 -9.46
N LEU A 115 12.57 -7.90 -9.59
CA LEU A 115 12.47 -9.07 -10.46
C LEU A 115 12.16 -8.73 -11.93
N TRP A 116 11.94 -7.47 -12.27
CA TRP A 116 11.63 -6.97 -13.61
C TRP A 116 12.74 -6.03 -14.09
#